data_AF-A0A6P1E3J3-F1
#
_entry.id   AF-A0A6P1E3J3-F1
#
_cell.length_a   1.000
_cell.length_b   1.000
_cell.length_c   1.000
_cell.angle_alpha   90.00
_cell.angle_beta   90.00
_cell.angle_gamma   90.00
#
_symmetry.space_group_name_H-M   'P 1'
#
loop_
_entity.id
_entity.type
_entity.pdbx_description
1 polymer ?
#
loop_
_entity_poly.entity_id
_entity_poly.type
_entity_poly.pdbx_seq_one_letter_code
_entity_poly.pdbx_strand_id
1 'polypeptide(L)'
;MATSILEEELLPARLFMTLYHGRWGAEEGYKRQERWLEIENFSGRSVLVMQQDVRAKILALNLASMAQGLATRRHAARKHPYQVGWTSSLSAMKDTRVRLPIGALVAAGALLTQTILGLSDAVEAVRPYRQFPRCNPGKLKPRFHPAYCRTA
;
A
#
# COMPACT_ATOMS: atom_id res chain seq x y z
N MET A 1 -19.95 -14.94 11.78
CA MET A 1 -19.29 -13.69 12.23
C MET A 1 -19.97 -13.25 13.51
N ALA A 2 -19.23 -12.91 14.56
CA ALA A 2 -19.77 -12.34 15.80
C ALA A 2 -19.36 -10.86 15.90
N THR A 3 -20.23 -10.00 16.40
CA THR A 3 -20.00 -8.56 16.57
C THR A 3 -20.49 -8.12 17.95
N SER A 4 -19.87 -7.10 18.54
CA SER A 4 -20.31 -6.49 19.80
C SER A 4 -21.48 -5.52 19.62
N ILE A 5 -21.92 -5.27 18.38
CA ILE A 5 -23.04 -4.40 18.05
C ILE A 5 -24.33 -5.21 18.18
N LEU A 6 -25.26 -4.73 19.00
CA LEU A 6 -26.54 -5.39 19.31
C LEU A 6 -27.74 -4.77 18.57
N GLU A 7 -27.56 -3.59 17.97
CA GLU A 7 -28.62 -2.80 17.34
C GLU A 7 -28.91 -3.27 15.92
N GLU A 8 -29.59 -4.42 15.78
CA GLU A 8 -29.89 -5.03 14.48
C GLU A 8 -30.80 -4.16 13.59
N GLU A 9 -31.68 -3.34 14.19
CA GLU A 9 -32.57 -2.43 13.47
C GLU A 9 -31.80 -1.30 12.76
N LEU A 10 -30.73 -0.79 13.39
CA LEU A 10 -29.90 0.29 12.83
C LEU A 10 -28.77 -0.24 11.94
N LEU A 11 -28.20 -1.39 12.30
CA LEU A 11 -27.06 -2.00 11.62
C LEU A 11 -27.34 -3.48 11.28
N PRO A 12 -28.08 -3.74 10.19
CA PRO A 12 -28.41 -5.09 9.80
C PRO A 12 -27.19 -5.95 9.47
N ALA A 13 -27.27 -7.24 9.78
CA ALA A 13 -26.20 -8.23 9.59
C ALA A 13 -25.53 -8.18 8.19
N ARG A 14 -26.31 -7.92 7.14
CA ARG A 14 -25.82 -7.84 5.74
C ARG A 14 -24.73 -6.78 5.53
N LEU A 15 -24.73 -5.68 6.29
CA LEU A 15 -23.73 -4.60 6.16
C LEU A 15 -22.34 -5.06 6.62
N PHE A 16 -22.31 -5.98 7.58
CA PHE A 16 -21.07 -6.52 8.11
C PHE A 16 -20.34 -7.44 7.14
N MET A 17 -21.04 -8.03 6.16
CA MET A 17 -20.40 -8.86 5.14
C MET A 17 -19.36 -8.04 4.36
N THR A 18 -19.73 -6.85 3.90
CA THR A 18 -18.83 -5.92 3.20
C THR A 18 -17.67 -5.47 4.10
N LEU A 19 -17.96 -5.17 5.37
CA LEU A 19 -16.92 -4.81 6.35
C LEU A 19 -15.92 -5.95 6.55
N TYR A 20 -16.42 -7.19 6.71
CA TYR A 20 -15.60 -8.38 6.91
C TYR A 20 -14.74 -8.69 5.68
N HIS A 21 -15.26 -8.47 4.46
CA HIS A 21 -14.45 -8.55 3.25
C HIS A 21 -13.28 -7.56 3.25
N GLY A 22 -13.45 -6.39 3.89
CA GLY A 22 -12.38 -5.41 4.09
C GLY A 22 -11.17 -5.95 4.87
N ARG A 23 -11.36 -6.99 5.71
CA ARG A 23 -10.27 -7.66 6.45
C ARG A 23 -9.21 -8.23 5.52
N TRP A 24 -9.59 -8.76 4.36
CA TRP A 24 -8.65 -9.28 3.37
C TRP A 24 -7.69 -8.20 2.84
N GLY A 25 -8.15 -6.95 2.80
CA GLY A 25 -7.31 -5.81 2.44
C GLY A 25 -6.12 -5.63 3.38
N ALA A 26 -6.28 -5.95 4.67
CA ALA A 26 -5.17 -5.91 5.64
C ALA A 26 -4.13 -7.01 5.37
N GLU A 27 -4.57 -8.22 5.04
CA GLU A 27 -3.67 -9.33 4.68
C GLU A 27 -2.88 -9.04 3.40
N GLU A 28 -3.51 -8.47 2.37
CA GLU A 28 -2.80 -7.99 1.18
C GLU A 28 -1.82 -6.85 1.50
N GLY A 29 -2.13 -6.05 2.53
CA GLY A 29 -1.22 -5.05 3.08
C GLY A 29 0.06 -5.67 3.66
N TYR A 30 -0.03 -6.80 4.37
CA TYR A 30 1.15 -7.50 4.91
C TYR A 30 2.04 -8.06 3.80
N LYS A 31 1.45 -8.68 2.77
CA LYS A 31 2.21 -9.14 1.60
C LYS A 31 3.00 -8.02 0.94
N ARG A 32 2.42 -6.81 0.89
CA ARG A 32 3.10 -5.62 0.37
C ARG A 32 4.26 -5.18 1.26
N GLN A 33 4.06 -5.19 2.58
CA GLN A 33 5.10 -4.85 3.57
C GLN A 33 6.29 -5.80 3.49
N GLU A 34 6.04 -7.10 3.40
CA GLU A 34 7.08 -8.11 3.32
C GLU A 34 7.78 -8.09 1.96
N ARG A 35 7.01 -8.13 0.86
CA ARG A 35 7.58 -8.37 -0.49
C ARG A 35 8.11 -7.13 -1.19
N TRP A 36 7.42 -5.99 -1.09
CA TRP A 36 7.78 -4.79 -1.87
C TRP A 36 8.54 -3.76 -1.04
N LEU A 37 8.18 -3.65 0.23
CA LEU A 37 8.80 -2.71 1.15
C LEU A 37 9.95 -3.34 1.93
N GLU A 38 10.05 -4.68 1.91
CA GLU A 38 11.04 -5.48 2.62
C GLU A 38 11.15 -5.02 4.08
N ILE A 39 10.03 -5.01 4.80
CA ILE A 39 9.96 -4.38 6.13
C ILE A 39 11.03 -4.91 7.11
N GLU A 40 11.43 -6.18 6.94
CA GLU A 40 12.46 -6.90 7.70
C GLU A 40 13.91 -6.58 7.30
N ASN A 41 14.13 -5.88 6.18
CA ASN A 41 15.46 -5.49 5.72
C ASN A 41 15.93 -4.24 6.49
N PHE A 42 16.61 -4.46 7.62
CA PHE A 42 17.07 -3.40 8.52
C PHE A 42 18.45 -2.88 8.14
N SER A 43 18.64 -1.57 8.26
CA SER A 43 19.90 -0.87 8.03
C SER A 43 20.91 -1.02 9.18
N GLY A 44 20.49 -1.50 10.34
CA GLY A 44 21.35 -1.67 11.51
C GLY A 44 20.79 -2.63 12.57
N ARG A 45 21.59 -2.86 13.62
CA ARG A 45 21.33 -3.87 14.65
C ARG A 45 20.74 -3.32 15.95
N SER A 46 20.77 -2.01 16.17
CA SER A 46 20.22 -1.42 17.39
C SER A 46 18.69 -1.36 17.32
N VAL A 47 18.04 -1.48 18.48
CA VAL A 47 16.58 -1.39 18.58
C VAL A 47 16.06 -0.06 18.02
N LEU A 48 16.78 1.04 18.25
CA LEU A 48 16.41 2.36 17.74
C LEU A 48 16.40 2.40 16.20
N VAL A 49 17.46 1.87 15.56
CA VAL A 49 17.55 1.85 14.09
C VAL A 49 16.44 1.00 13.50
N MET A 50 16.18 -0.18 14.08
CA MET A 50 15.07 -1.04 13.64
C MET A 50 13.71 -0.31 13.73
N GLN A 51 13.46 0.39 14.84
CA GLN A 51 12.22 1.16 15.00
C GLN A 51 12.10 2.30 13.99
N GLN A 52 13.19 3.01 13.70
CA GLN A 52 13.22 4.09 12.71
C GLN A 52 12.94 3.57 11.30
N ASP A 53 13.57 2.46 10.92
CA ASP A 53 13.38 1.84 9.59
C ASP A 53 11.92 1.40 9.40
N VAL A 54 11.34 0.73 10.39
CA VAL A 54 9.93 0.31 10.34
C VAL A 54 9.03 1.54 10.21
N ARG A 55 9.23 2.57 11.05
CA ARG A 55 8.41 3.79 11.02
C ARG A 55 8.51 4.53 9.69
N ALA A 56 9.71 4.64 9.11
CA ALA A 56 9.91 5.28 7.81
C ALA A 56 9.22 4.50 6.67
N LYS A 57 9.26 3.17 6.73
CA LYS A 57 8.57 2.27 5.79
C LYS A 57 7.04 2.39 5.91
N ILE A 58 6.51 2.36 7.13
CA ILE A 58 5.06 2.55 7.38
C ILE A 58 4.59 3.95 6.97
N LEU A 59 5.36 5.00 7.26
CA LEU A 59 5.07 6.37 6.83
C LEU A 59 4.90 6.44 5.31
N ALA A 60 5.77 5.78 4.55
CA ALA A 60 5.68 5.75 3.10
C ALA A 60 4.43 5.04 2.58
N LEU A 61 4.00 3.95 3.22
CA LEU A 61 2.74 3.28 2.88
C LEU A 61 1.55 4.20 3.15
N ASN A 62 1.57 4.92 4.28
CA ASN A 62 0.51 5.86 4.63
C ASN A 62 0.41 7.01 3.61
N LEU A 63 1.55 7.59 3.22
CA LEU A 63 1.58 8.65 2.19
C LEU A 63 1.09 8.15 0.83
N ALA A 64 1.48 6.94 0.42
CA ALA A 64 0.96 6.33 -0.80
C ALA A 64 -0.55 6.09 -0.73
N SER A 65 -1.08 5.68 0.43
CA SER A 65 -2.51 5.53 0.65
C SER A 65 -3.27 6.87 0.60
N MET A 66 -2.69 7.94 1.15
CA MET A 66 -3.26 9.29 1.04
C MET A 66 -3.28 9.77 -0.41
N ALA A 67 -2.19 9.53 -1.15
CA ALA A 67 -2.11 9.85 -2.57
C ALA A 67 -3.13 9.04 -3.40
N GLN A 68 -3.37 7.78 -3.06
CA GLN A 68 -4.43 6.97 -3.67
C GLN A 68 -5.81 7.59 -3.46
N GLY A 69 -6.12 8.03 -2.24
CA GLY A 69 -7.39 8.71 -1.95
C GLY A 69 -7.57 9.99 -2.76
N LEU A 70 -6.51 10.78 -2.91
CA LEU A 70 -6.51 11.98 -3.75
C LEU A 70 -6.66 11.65 -5.24
N ALA A 71 -5.91 10.66 -5.74
CA ALA A 71 -5.97 10.18 -7.11
C ALA A 71 -7.39 9.72 -7.49
N THR A 72 -8.05 8.96 -6.61
CA THR A 72 -9.43 8.50 -6.84
C THR A 72 -10.39 9.68 -7.04
N ARG A 73 -10.25 10.76 -6.24
CA ARG A 73 -11.07 11.97 -6.39
C ARG A 73 -10.72 12.76 -7.66
N ARG A 74 -9.42 12.98 -7.90
CA ARG A 74 -8.91 13.78 -9.02
C ARG A 74 -9.23 13.18 -10.39
N HIS A 75 -9.23 11.85 -10.46
CA HIS A 75 -9.44 11.10 -11.70
C HIS A 75 -10.82 10.46 -11.79
N ALA A 76 -11.78 10.85 -10.94
CA ALA A 76 -13.12 10.25 -10.87
C ALA A 76 -13.92 10.41 -12.19
N ALA A 77 -13.68 11.48 -12.94
CA ALA A 77 -14.34 11.74 -14.22
C ALA A 77 -13.78 10.90 -15.39
N ARG A 78 -12.71 10.14 -15.18
CA ARG A 78 -12.11 9.31 -16.23
C ARG A 78 -12.90 8.02 -16.42
N LYS A 79 -12.75 7.40 -17.61
CA LYS A 79 -13.46 6.17 -17.99
C LYS A 79 -13.24 4.98 -17.04
N HIS A 80 -12.07 4.88 -16.43
CA HIS A 80 -11.67 3.76 -15.59
C HIS A 80 -11.33 4.22 -14.18
N PRO A 81 -11.43 3.35 -13.17
CA PRO A 81 -10.79 3.59 -11.88
C PRO A 81 -9.27 3.61 -12.04
N TYR A 82 -8.60 4.48 -11.29
CA TYR A 82 -7.15 4.63 -11.32
C TYR A 82 -6.55 4.27 -9.97
N GLN A 83 -5.43 3.56 -10.01
CA GLN A 83 -4.62 3.25 -8.84
C GLN A 83 -3.25 3.91 -8.95
N VAL A 84 -2.72 4.38 -7.83
CA VAL A 84 -1.36 4.88 -7.75
C VAL A 84 -0.40 3.70 -7.91
N GLY A 85 0.63 3.88 -8.74
CA GLY A 85 1.69 2.88 -8.89
C GLY A 85 2.44 2.70 -7.58
N TRP A 86 2.46 1.48 -7.03
CA TRP A 86 3.15 1.22 -5.77
C TRP A 86 4.68 1.33 -5.91
N THR A 87 5.23 0.87 -7.02
CA THR A 87 6.67 0.97 -7.32
C THR A 87 7.12 2.41 -7.51
N SER A 88 6.35 3.21 -8.27
CA SER A 88 6.61 4.65 -8.42
C SER A 88 6.50 5.37 -7.08
N SER A 89 5.52 5.00 -6.25
CA SER A 89 5.36 5.54 -4.90
C SER A 89 6.55 5.25 -4.01
N LEU A 90 6.99 3.98 -3.95
CA LEU A 90 8.13 3.59 -3.15
C LEU A 90 9.42 4.26 -3.62
N SER A 91 9.60 4.40 -4.94
CA SER A 91 10.76 5.08 -5.53
C SER A 91 10.80 6.56 -5.15
N ALA A 92 9.69 7.28 -5.32
CA ALA A 92 9.60 8.70 -4.97
C ALA A 92 9.78 8.96 -3.45
N MET A 93 9.49 7.96 -2.61
CA MET A 93 9.67 8.11 -1.16
C MET A 93 11.13 7.96 -0.69
N LYS A 94 12.05 7.46 -1.52
CA LYS A 94 13.46 7.25 -1.09
C LYS A 94 14.11 8.56 -0.62
N ASP A 95 13.95 9.63 -1.39
CA ASP A 95 14.54 10.93 -1.08
C ASP A 95 13.71 11.72 -0.06
N THR A 96 12.40 11.47 -0.03
CA THR A 96 11.46 12.22 0.81
C THR A 96 11.50 11.75 2.27
N ARG A 97 11.68 10.45 2.53
CA ARG A 97 11.69 9.87 3.89
C ARG A 97 12.77 10.45 4.80
N VAL A 98 13.93 10.83 4.24
CA VAL A 98 15.04 11.42 5.01
C VAL A 98 14.85 12.93 5.20
N ARG A 99 14.32 13.61 4.17
CA ARG A 99 14.13 15.07 4.19
C ARG A 99 13.02 15.54 5.14
N LEU A 100 11.98 14.73 5.32
CA LEU A 100 10.85 15.03 6.20
C LEU A 100 11.25 15.23 7.68
N PRO A 101 12.00 14.32 8.32
CA PRO A 101 12.40 14.47 9.71
C PRO A 101 13.53 15.49 9.94
N ILE A 102 14.33 15.82 8.93
CA ILE A 102 15.45 16.77 9.04
C ILE A 102 15.03 18.21 8.73
N GLY A 103 14.00 18.42 7.91
CA GLY A 103 13.56 19.74 7.49
C GLY A 103 12.82 20.54 8.56
N ALA A 104 12.84 21.87 8.44
CA ALA A 104 11.99 22.75 9.24
C ALA A 104 10.50 22.44 9.00
N LEU A 105 9.65 22.60 10.03
CA LEU A 105 8.24 22.18 10.00
C LEU A 105 7.45 22.73 8.79
N VAL A 106 7.67 24.01 8.43
CA VAL A 106 7.02 24.65 7.28
C VAL A 106 7.47 24.02 5.96
N ALA A 107 8.76 23.72 5.82
CA ALA A 107 9.31 23.04 4.65
C ALA A 107 8.84 21.58 4.56
N ALA A 108 8.64 20.90 5.70
CA ALA A 108 8.11 19.55 5.75
C ALA A 108 6.66 19.49 5.25
N GLY A 109 5.79 20.44 5.64
CA GLY A 109 4.41 20.50 5.16
C GLY A 109 4.31 20.70 3.63
N ALA A 110 5.11 21.61 3.09
CA ALA A 110 5.20 21.84 1.65
C ALA A 110 5.70 20.58 0.90
N LEU A 111 6.76 19.94 1.42
CA LEU A 111 7.32 18.72 0.86
C LEU A 111 6.31 17.56 0.87
N LEU A 112 5.58 17.37 1.98
CA LEU A 112 4.50 16.37 2.08
C LEU A 112 3.43 16.60 1.02
N THR A 113 2.97 17.85 0.89
CA THR A 113 1.92 18.21 -0.07
C THR A 113 2.36 17.95 -1.50
N GLN A 114 3.57 18.43 -1.86
CA GLN A 114 4.15 18.19 -3.19
C GLN A 114 4.31 16.70 -3.48
N THR A 115 4.74 15.95 -2.48
CA THR A 115 4.91 14.51 -2.57
C THR A 115 3.59 13.80 -2.86
N ILE A 116 2.55 14.08 -2.06
CA ILE A 116 1.22 13.48 -2.24
C ILE A 116 0.64 13.84 -3.60
N LEU A 117 0.80 15.09 -4.04
CA LEU A 117 0.35 15.56 -5.35
C LEU A 117 1.05 14.79 -6.48
N GLY A 118 2.39 14.73 -6.46
CA GLY A 118 3.17 14.01 -7.46
C GLY A 118 2.83 12.52 -7.52
N LEU A 119 2.64 11.88 -6.36
CA LEU A 119 2.17 10.50 -6.29
C LEU A 119 0.76 10.32 -6.87
N SER A 120 -0.14 11.28 -6.63
CA SER A 120 -1.52 11.22 -7.13
C SER A 120 -1.66 11.38 -8.64
N ASP A 121 -0.62 11.91 -9.30
CA ASP A 121 -0.55 12.00 -10.76
C ASP A 121 0.09 10.73 -11.38
N ALA A 122 0.92 10.00 -10.63
CA ALA A 122 1.55 8.74 -11.04
C ALA A 122 0.59 7.54 -10.93
N VAL A 123 -0.44 7.52 -11.78
CA VAL A 123 -1.54 6.55 -11.74
C VAL A 123 -1.61 5.63 -12.95
N GLU A 124 -2.08 4.40 -12.71
CA GLU A 124 -2.37 3.39 -13.72
C GLU A 124 -3.88 3.10 -13.76
N ALA A 125 -4.42 2.89 -14.97
CA ALA A 125 -5.83 2.55 -15.14
C ALA A 125 -6.09 1.08 -14.76
N VAL A 126 -6.98 0.87 -13.79
CA VAL A 126 -7.49 -0.45 -13.43
C VAL A 126 -8.60 -0.82 -14.42
N ARG A 127 -8.32 -1.81 -15.26
CA ARG A 127 -9.26 -2.29 -16.28
C ARG A 127 -9.91 -3.59 -15.80
N PRO A 128 -11.15 -3.56 -15.28
CA PRO A 128 -11.84 -4.78 -14.89
C PRO A 128 -12.05 -5.67 -16.11
N TYR A 129 -12.13 -6.98 -15.89
CA TYR A 129 -12.35 -8.01 -16.92
C TYR A 129 -11.21 -8.24 -17.92
N ARG A 130 -10.01 -7.69 -17.68
CA ARG A 130 -8.80 -8.12 -18.39
C ARG A 130 -8.26 -9.42 -17.78
N GLN A 131 -8.92 -10.53 -18.03
CA GLN A 131 -8.39 -11.85 -17.70
C GLN A 131 -7.77 -12.47 -18.95
N PHE A 132 -6.48 -12.78 -18.90
CA PHE A 132 -5.87 -13.67 -19.88
C PHE A 132 -6.03 -15.11 -19.37
N PRO A 133 -6.44 -16.06 -20.22
CA PRO A 133 -6.48 -17.47 -19.83
C PRO A 133 -5.08 -17.85 -19.35
N ARG A 134 -4.99 -18.25 -18.07
CA ARG A 134 -3.75 -18.78 -17.53
C ARG A 134 -3.61 -20.20 -18.08
N CYS A 135 -2.81 -20.38 -19.12
CA CYS A 135 -2.36 -21.70 -19.54
C CYS A 135 -1.40 -22.24 -18.47
N ASN A 136 -1.95 -22.70 -17.34
CA ASN A 136 -1.19 -23.31 -16.27
C ASN A 136 -1.24 -24.83 -16.50
N PRO A 137 -0.15 -25.49 -16.91
CA PRO A 137 -0.16 -26.90 -17.32
C PRO A 137 -0.32 -27.90 -16.15
N GLY A 138 -0.95 -27.50 -15.03
CA GLY A 138 -1.17 -28.33 -13.84
C GLY A 138 0.11 -28.71 -13.08
N LYS A 139 1.29 -28.34 -13.57
CA LYS A 139 2.57 -28.70 -12.93
C LYS A 139 2.79 -27.82 -11.71
N LEU A 140 2.91 -28.45 -10.54
CA LEU A 140 3.48 -27.83 -9.35
C LEU A 140 4.85 -27.26 -9.73
N LYS A 141 5.04 -25.94 -9.58
CA LYS A 141 6.35 -25.34 -9.81
C LYS A 141 7.28 -25.88 -8.72
N PRO A 142 8.40 -26.53 -9.09
CA PRO A 142 9.26 -27.26 -8.13
C PRO A 142 10.01 -26.34 -7.17
N ARG A 143 9.94 -25.02 -7.37
CA ARG A 143 10.63 -24.01 -6.58
C ARG A 143 9.68 -22.86 -6.27
N PHE A 144 9.93 -22.21 -5.14
CA PHE A 144 9.30 -20.93 -4.84
C PHE A 144 9.61 -19.93 -5.96
N HIS A 145 8.67 -19.03 -6.23
CA HIS A 145 8.88 -17.96 -7.21
C HIS A 145 10.13 -17.16 -6.81
N PRO A 146 11.02 -16.75 -7.75
CA PRO A 146 12.30 -16.10 -7.42
C PRO A 146 12.18 -14.91 -6.47
N ALA A 147 11.09 -14.15 -6.55
CA ALA A 147 10.79 -13.07 -5.62
C ALA A 147 10.60 -13.48 -4.14
N TYR A 148 10.51 -14.78 -3.84
CA TYR A 148 10.48 -15.34 -2.48
C TYR A 148 11.75 -16.12 -2.15
N CYS A 149 12.66 -16.30 -3.12
CA CYS A 149 13.98 -16.87 -2.88
C CYS A 149 14.90 -15.72 -2.47
N ARG A 150 15.28 -15.63 -1.19
CA ARG A 150 16.34 -14.71 -0.78
C ARG A 150 17.66 -15.25 -1.34
N THR A 151 18.35 -14.46 -2.16
CA THR A 151 19.75 -14.72 -2.50
C THR A 151 20.56 -14.54 -1.21
N ALA A 152 21.24 -15.61 -0.80
CA ALA A 152 22.18 -15.59 0.32
C ALA A 152 23.40 -14.73 -0.02
#